data_AF-A0AAC9RQJ5-F1
#
_entry.id   AF-A0AAC9RQJ5-F1
#
_cell.length_a   1.000
_cell.length_b   1.000
_cell.length_c   1.000
_cell.angle_alpha   90.00
_cell.angle_beta   90.00
_cell.angle_gamma   90.00
#
_symmetry.space_group_name_H-M   'P 1'
#
loop_
_entity.id
_entity.type
_entity.pdbx_description
1 polymer ?
#
loop_
_entity_poly.entity_id
_entity_poly.type
_entity_poly.pdbx_seq_one_letter_code
_entity_poly.pdbx_strand_id
1 'polypeptide(L)'
;MFRSIKTILLFIIIFITASGMPLYADTSALSFSLPFTGSSKEITSFDTSITMLSSSHPRLQVSLTANEKLLPLQFNEGHPVEVFLYSEEKLIKNVAVEEVSIQHGKITTLEMDFPQSFLDLPNGDYAFQVTLNVENLQAPITSTMLAVTYDSAFTYVKAPSVIDGNQTSLTLYFPDNNMDNLIPITRLIPYTRTPLRATIDELIKGPNPALGLPDVSPIPPVQRLSLNRKIANVYLPKDIGVYDEYASSAIIAVNSFVNSLTAIDGVDGVQFYFNNRILADGFHGMVMNEPISAPKGLQLYAGYRTTTNRILLTPLNSSIEDHSIETIFNALKYSDNPLLYNYTLQPPVPEDVMLLDYSIDGNTLRLKFNDAFAMEDAPRNLMIDAIVYTFTSLEGIDAIEFQVENLSSTLSNSSEALILNKPFFPSSYINPEI
;
A
#
# COMPACT_ATOMS: atom_id res chain seq x y z
N MET A 1 2.04 -2.71 51.59
CA MET A 1 2.05 -1.86 50.37
C MET A 1 1.38 -2.53 49.17
N PHE A 2 1.63 -3.83 48.90
CA PHE A 2 1.00 -4.57 47.78
C PHE A 2 -0.54 -4.70 47.79
N ARG A 3 -1.19 -4.67 48.97
CA ARG A 3 -2.66 -4.74 49.06
C ARG A 3 -3.34 -3.47 48.57
N SER A 4 -2.75 -2.29 48.79
CA SER A 4 -3.35 -1.01 48.42
C SER A 4 -3.35 -0.77 46.91
N ILE A 5 -2.31 -1.24 46.20
CA ILE A 5 -2.20 -1.11 44.73
C ILE A 5 -3.26 -1.97 44.02
N LYS A 6 -3.49 -3.20 44.49
CA LYS A 6 -4.55 -4.05 43.94
C LYS A 6 -5.94 -3.45 44.15
N THR A 7 -6.19 -2.79 45.28
CA THR A 7 -7.47 -2.13 45.54
C THR A 7 -7.68 -0.91 44.65
N ILE A 8 -6.64 -0.13 44.36
CA ILE A 8 -6.72 1.02 43.45
C ILE A 8 -6.98 0.56 42.01
N LEU A 9 -6.26 -0.47 41.55
CA LEU A 9 -6.45 -1.04 40.21
C LEU A 9 -7.87 -1.60 40.03
N LEU A 10 -8.39 -2.28 41.05
CA LEU A 10 -9.76 -2.79 41.05
C LEU A 10 -10.78 -1.64 40.97
N PHE A 11 -10.55 -0.54 41.69
CA PHE A 11 -11.42 0.64 41.62
C PHE A 11 -11.40 1.29 40.23
N ILE A 12 -10.24 1.39 39.58
CA ILE A 12 -10.13 1.93 38.21
C ILE A 12 -10.90 1.05 37.22
N ILE A 13 -10.74 -0.28 37.30
CA ILE A 13 -11.46 -1.22 36.44
C ILE A 13 -12.98 -1.14 36.67
N ILE A 14 -13.41 -1.01 37.93
CA ILE A 14 -14.83 -0.85 38.28
C ILE A 14 -15.38 0.49 37.75
N PHE A 15 -14.62 1.58 37.83
CA PHE A 15 -15.07 2.88 37.31
C PHE A 15 -15.16 2.90 35.78
N ILE A 16 -14.24 2.23 35.07
CA ILE A 16 -14.28 2.12 33.61
C ILE A 16 -15.49 1.28 33.17
N THR A 17 -15.69 0.12 33.81
CA THR A 17 -16.78 -0.81 33.45
C THR A 17 -18.17 -0.34 33.88
N ALA A 18 -18.29 0.43 34.95
CA ALA A 18 -19.58 0.96 35.43
C ALA A 18 -20.06 2.22 34.68
N SER A 19 -19.19 2.88 33.90
CA SER A 19 -19.56 4.15 33.25
C SER A 19 -20.45 3.99 32.03
N GLY A 20 -20.52 2.79 31.40
CA GLY A 20 -21.40 2.53 30.25
C GLY A 20 -21.28 3.54 29.11
N MET A 21 -20.17 4.29 29.04
CA MET A 21 -19.98 5.36 28.09
C MET A 21 -19.58 4.77 26.74
N PRO A 22 -20.31 5.07 25.65
CA PRO A 22 -19.83 4.75 24.31
C PRO A 22 -18.57 5.58 24.03
N LEU A 23 -17.47 4.91 23.71
CA LEU A 23 -16.24 5.55 23.22
C LEU A 23 -16.50 6.04 21.78
N TYR A 24 -17.11 7.21 21.66
CA TYR A 24 -16.94 8.04 20.47
C TYR A 24 -15.65 8.85 20.70
N ALA A 25 -14.56 8.40 20.10
CA ALA A 25 -13.27 9.06 20.18
C ALA A 25 -13.18 10.18 19.13
N ASP A 26 -13.85 11.31 19.40
CA ASP A 26 -13.40 12.60 18.85
C ASP A 26 -12.24 13.08 19.71
N THR A 27 -11.05 13.13 19.09
CA THR A 27 -9.81 13.79 19.52
C THR A 27 -9.74 14.23 20.98
N SER A 28 -9.40 13.30 21.88
CA SER A 28 -8.91 13.63 23.21
C SER A 28 -7.44 13.26 23.30
N ALA A 29 -6.56 14.28 23.44
CA ALA A 29 -5.14 14.09 23.72
C ALA A 29 -4.97 13.39 25.07
N LEU A 30 -4.80 12.06 25.04
CA LEU A 30 -4.51 11.25 26.22
C LEU A 30 -3.00 11.29 26.48
N SER A 31 -2.56 12.15 27.40
CA SER A 31 -1.18 12.13 27.91
C SER A 31 -1.08 11.07 29.01
N PHE A 32 -0.41 9.94 28.72
CA PHE A 32 -0.03 8.96 29.73
C PHE A 32 1.43 9.18 30.15
N SER A 33 1.68 9.44 31.44
CA SER A 33 3.01 9.35 32.04
C SER A 33 3.16 7.99 32.71
N LEU A 34 4.09 7.14 32.25
CA LEU A 34 4.37 5.81 32.83
C LEU A 34 5.77 5.77 33.46
N PRO A 35 5.99 4.95 34.51
CA PRO A 35 7.23 4.98 35.27
C PRO A 35 8.35 4.10 34.65
N PHE A 36 9.55 4.63 34.84
CA PHE A 36 10.89 4.30 34.33
C PHE A 36 11.44 2.89 34.61
N THR A 37 12.25 2.34 33.70
CA THR A 37 13.29 1.32 33.98
C THR A 37 14.67 1.81 33.56
N GLY A 38 15.46 2.36 34.49
CA GLY A 38 16.81 2.88 34.20
C GLY A 38 17.19 4.22 34.86
N SER A 39 17.06 4.40 36.18
CA SER A 39 17.56 5.62 36.82
C SER A 39 19.09 5.59 36.90
N SER A 40 19.80 6.29 36.02
CA SER A 40 21.10 6.85 36.40
C SER A 40 20.82 7.95 37.44
N LYS A 41 21.67 8.14 38.46
CA LYS A 41 21.48 9.20 39.49
C LYS A 41 21.53 10.64 38.93
N GLU A 42 21.67 10.77 37.62
CA GLU A 42 22.00 11.98 36.87
C GLU A 42 20.76 12.59 36.18
N ILE A 43 19.82 11.74 35.76
CA ILE A 43 18.53 12.13 35.16
C ILE A 43 17.40 11.85 36.14
N THR A 44 16.56 12.86 36.38
CA THR A 44 15.45 12.80 37.34
C THR A 44 14.10 12.55 36.68
N SER A 45 13.90 12.98 35.43
CA SER A 45 12.72 12.60 34.63
C SER A 45 13.07 12.49 33.14
N PHE A 46 12.39 11.57 32.47
CA PHE A 46 12.44 11.38 31.02
C PHE A 46 11.05 11.05 30.54
N ASP A 47 10.40 12.02 29.93
CA ASP A 47 9.02 11.93 29.48
C ASP A 47 8.97 12.05 27.96
N THR A 48 8.15 11.22 27.34
CA THR A 48 7.96 11.20 25.89
C THR A 48 6.48 11.23 25.60
N SER A 49 6.08 11.98 24.58
CA SER A 49 4.68 12.08 24.16
C SER A 49 4.58 12.36 22.67
N ILE A 50 3.48 11.91 22.06
CA ILE A 50 3.18 12.15 20.65
C ILE A 50 1.94 13.02 20.56
N THR A 51 2.00 14.05 19.72
CA THR A 51 0.85 14.87 19.33
C THR A 51 0.63 14.71 17.83
N MET A 52 -0.56 14.28 17.41
CA MET A 52 -0.89 14.20 15.98
C MET A 52 -1.22 15.60 15.45
N LEU A 53 -0.36 16.16 14.60
CA LEU A 53 -0.63 17.42 13.89
C LEU A 53 -1.64 17.23 12.76
N SER A 54 -1.66 16.02 12.20
CA SER A 54 -2.68 15.46 11.32
C SER A 54 -2.66 13.94 11.44
N SER A 55 -3.57 13.21 10.80
CA SER A 55 -3.60 11.73 10.85
C SER A 55 -2.36 11.05 10.24
N SER A 56 -1.49 11.81 9.55
CA SER A 56 -0.25 11.30 8.97
C SER A 56 1.01 12.09 9.37
N HIS A 57 0.90 12.94 10.39
CA HIS A 57 2.00 13.79 10.83
C HIS A 57 2.06 13.87 12.37
N PRO A 58 2.64 12.86 13.03
CA PRO A 58 2.97 12.92 14.44
C PRO A 58 4.15 13.86 14.72
N ARG A 59 4.00 14.63 15.80
CA ARG A 59 5.10 15.34 16.47
C ARG A 59 5.45 14.61 17.75
N LEU A 60 6.70 14.15 17.84
CA LEU A 60 7.28 13.58 19.05
C LEU A 60 7.88 14.70 19.90
N GLN A 61 7.47 14.75 21.16
CA GLN A 61 8.05 15.64 22.16
C GLN A 61 8.73 14.81 23.25
N VAL A 62 9.99 15.15 23.52
CA VAL A 62 10.81 14.54 24.57
C VAL A 62 11.15 15.60 25.60
N SER A 63 10.94 15.32 26.88
CA SER A 63 11.23 16.22 27.99
C SER A 63 12.13 15.56 29.02
N LEU A 64 13.25 16.22 29.34
CA LEU A 64 14.26 15.72 30.27
C LEU A 64 14.47 16.68 31.43
N THR A 65 14.50 16.14 32.64
CA THR A 65 15.01 16.85 33.82
C THR A 65 16.29 16.16 34.29
N ALA A 66 17.34 16.93 34.52
CA ALA A 66 18.64 16.46 34.98
C ALA A 66 19.10 17.23 36.21
N ASN A 67 20.12 16.72 36.90
CA ASN A 67 20.79 17.46 37.97
C ASN A 67 21.37 18.77 37.43
N GLU A 68 21.25 19.88 38.17
CA GLU A 68 21.76 21.20 37.75
C GLU A 68 23.23 21.19 37.33
N LYS A 69 24.05 20.28 37.88
CA LYS A 69 25.46 20.11 37.52
C LYS A 69 25.70 19.58 36.10
N LEU A 70 24.70 18.95 35.50
CA LEU A 70 24.74 18.36 34.16
C LEU A 70 24.10 19.26 33.11
N LEU A 71 23.51 20.39 33.52
CA LEU A 71 22.86 21.32 32.61
C LEU A 71 23.86 22.36 32.08
N PRO A 72 23.80 22.73 30.78
CA PRO A 72 22.93 22.12 29.76
C PRO A 72 23.41 20.72 29.37
N LEU A 73 22.47 19.84 29.02
CA LEU A 73 22.79 18.52 28.46
C LEU A 73 23.53 18.71 27.13
N GLN A 74 24.61 17.95 26.94
CA GLN A 74 25.41 17.99 25.72
C GLN A 74 25.01 16.80 24.84
N PHE A 75 24.26 17.08 23.78
CA PHE A 75 23.86 16.05 22.82
C PHE A 75 24.96 15.84 21.80
N ASN A 76 25.07 14.61 21.31
CA ASN A 76 26.00 14.29 20.24
C ASN A 76 25.66 15.11 18.98
N GLU A 77 26.65 15.80 18.41
CA GLU A 77 26.43 16.71 17.27
C GLU A 77 26.02 16.00 15.98
N GLY A 78 26.34 14.71 15.82
CA GLY A 78 25.99 13.94 14.61
C GLY A 78 24.69 13.15 14.76
N HIS A 79 24.46 12.55 15.93
CA HIS A 79 23.32 11.66 16.18
C HIS A 79 22.70 11.93 17.56
N PRO A 80 22.11 13.10 17.79
CA PRO A 80 21.60 13.47 19.11
C PRO A 80 20.45 12.56 19.57
N VAL A 81 19.66 12.05 18.61
CA VAL A 81 18.50 11.20 18.84
C VAL A 81 18.46 10.08 17.81
N GLU A 82 18.16 8.86 18.29
CA GLU A 82 17.77 7.72 17.47
C GLU A 82 16.32 7.37 17.77
N VAL A 83 15.52 7.17 16.72
CA VAL A 83 14.15 6.68 16.84
C VAL A 83 14.02 5.33 16.17
N PHE A 84 13.70 4.33 16.98
CA PHE A 84 13.44 2.96 16.57
C PHE A 84 11.94 2.81 16.35
N LEU A 85 11.59 2.34 15.16
CA LEU A 85 10.22 2.12 14.73
C LEU A 85 9.90 0.64 14.76
N TYR A 86 8.80 0.31 15.41
CA TYR A 86 8.27 -1.04 15.52
C TYR A 86 6.93 -1.14 14.82
N SER A 87 6.71 -2.27 14.14
CA SER A 87 5.39 -2.75 13.73
C SER A 87 5.13 -4.01 14.54
N GLU A 88 4.03 -4.05 15.28
CA GLU A 88 3.81 -5.04 16.33
C GLU A 88 5.01 -5.09 17.31
N GLU A 89 5.76 -6.18 17.37
CA GLU A 89 6.96 -6.34 18.21
C GLU A 89 8.27 -6.36 17.39
N LYS A 90 8.20 -6.18 16.07
CA LYS A 90 9.35 -6.26 15.17
C LYS A 90 9.89 -4.87 14.86
N LEU A 91 11.19 -4.69 15.07
CA LEU A 91 11.90 -3.48 14.61
C LEU A 91 11.90 -3.45 13.08
N ILE A 92 11.34 -2.38 12.50
CA ILE A 92 11.25 -2.21 11.04
C ILE A 92 12.15 -1.09 10.51
N LYS A 93 12.45 -0.06 11.32
CA LYS A 93 13.30 1.06 10.90
C LYS A 93 14.04 1.67 12.09
N ASN A 94 15.24 2.20 11.84
CA ASN A 94 15.95 3.09 12.76
C ASN A 94 16.19 4.42 12.02
N VAL A 95 15.85 5.52 12.68
CA VAL A 95 16.00 6.88 12.15
C VAL A 95 16.93 7.66 13.07
N ALA A 96 18.12 8.00 12.56
CA ALA A 96 18.97 9.00 13.19
C ALA A 96 18.40 10.40 12.87
N VAL A 97 18.07 11.18 13.90
CA VAL A 97 17.49 12.51 13.75
C VAL A 97 18.59 13.54 13.98
N GLU A 98 19.05 14.17 12.90
CA GLU A 98 20.14 15.15 12.95
C GLU A 98 19.60 16.56 13.29
N GLU A 99 18.46 16.96 12.73
CA GLU A 99 17.83 18.24 13.00
C GLU A 99 16.79 18.11 14.12
N VAL A 100 17.17 18.54 15.32
CA VAL A 100 16.28 18.53 16.48
C VAL A 100 16.15 19.93 17.07
N SER A 101 14.91 20.36 17.30
CA SER A 101 14.64 21.62 18.00
C SER A 101 14.83 21.41 19.50
N ILE A 102 15.98 21.84 20.03
CA ILE A 102 16.30 21.71 21.45
C ILE A 102 16.07 23.03 22.17
N GLN A 103 15.24 23.00 23.20
CA GLN A 103 15.03 24.13 24.12
C GLN A 103 15.66 23.78 25.47
N HIS A 104 16.71 24.51 25.83
CA HIS A 104 17.38 24.33 27.12
C HIS A 104 16.69 25.14 28.23
N GLY A 105 16.59 24.54 29.40
CA GLY A 105 16.03 25.16 30.60
C GLY A 105 16.22 24.25 31.82
N LYS A 106 15.40 24.45 32.86
CA LYS A 106 15.28 23.46 33.97
C LYS A 106 14.81 22.10 33.45
N ILE A 107 13.99 22.13 32.40
CA ILE A 107 13.59 20.99 31.60
C ILE A 107 14.20 21.24 30.22
N THR A 108 14.90 20.26 29.68
CA THR A 108 15.36 20.28 28.29
C THR A 108 14.29 19.59 27.45
N THR A 109 13.76 20.29 26.45
CA THR A 109 12.71 19.77 25.56
C THR A 109 13.24 19.62 24.14
N LEU A 110 12.94 18.49 23.52
CA LEU A 110 13.27 18.19 22.12
C LEU A 110 11.96 17.94 21.38
N GLU A 111 11.80 18.58 20.21
CA GLU A 111 10.66 18.37 19.32
C GLU A 111 11.14 17.89 17.95
N MET A 112 10.48 16.85 17.44
CA MET A 112 10.80 16.21 16.17
C MET A 112 9.50 15.83 15.45
N ASP A 113 9.45 16.10 14.15
CA ASP A 113 8.31 15.77 13.30
C ASP A 113 8.61 14.51 12.49
N PHE A 114 7.66 13.58 12.45
CA PHE A 114 7.78 12.33 11.69
C PHE A 114 6.63 12.18 10.70
N PRO A 115 6.57 12.97 9.62
CA PRO A 115 5.58 12.75 8.56
C PRO A 115 5.65 11.31 8.02
N GLN A 116 4.50 10.72 7.72
CA GLN A 116 4.41 9.35 7.21
C GLN A 116 5.27 9.12 5.96
N SER A 117 5.26 10.08 5.03
CA SER A 117 6.05 10.04 3.80
C SER A 117 7.57 10.11 4.05
N PHE A 118 7.99 10.78 5.13
CA PHE A 118 9.40 10.82 5.52
C PHE A 118 9.87 9.46 6.05
N LEU A 119 9.01 8.77 6.80
CA LEU A 119 9.29 7.40 7.25
C LEU A 119 9.09 6.34 6.16
N ASP A 120 8.47 6.71 5.04
CA ASP A 120 8.12 5.83 3.92
C ASP A 120 7.28 4.61 4.36
N LEU A 121 6.27 4.86 5.20
CA LEU A 121 5.42 3.82 5.79
C LEU A 121 4.02 3.80 5.18
N PRO A 122 3.39 2.61 5.05
CA PRO A 122 1.97 2.54 4.77
C PRO A 122 1.12 3.04 5.94
N ASN A 123 -0.20 3.09 5.74
CA ASN A 123 -1.14 3.27 6.86
C ASN A 123 -1.07 2.04 7.78
N GLY A 124 -1.23 2.25 9.08
CA GLY A 124 -1.15 1.19 10.08
C GLY A 124 -0.75 1.67 11.46
N ASP A 125 -0.67 0.71 12.38
CA ASP A 125 -0.27 0.92 13.77
C ASP A 125 1.22 0.60 13.98
N TYR A 126 1.90 1.51 14.67
CA TYR A 126 3.33 1.43 14.93
C TYR A 126 3.66 1.85 16.36
N ALA A 127 4.91 1.64 16.75
CA ALA A 127 5.46 2.14 18.00
C ALA A 127 6.81 2.83 17.78
N PHE A 128 7.01 4.00 18.39
CA PHE A 128 8.30 4.66 18.48
C PHE A 128 8.99 4.30 19.80
N GLN A 129 10.28 4.01 19.74
CA GLN A 129 11.16 4.01 20.90
C GLN A 129 12.31 4.98 20.64
N VAL A 130 12.56 5.87 21.59
CA VAL A 130 13.50 6.97 21.43
C VAL A 130 14.73 6.69 22.28
N THR A 131 15.91 6.79 21.69
CA THR A 131 17.18 6.75 22.41
C THR A 131 17.89 8.09 22.23
N LEU A 132 18.32 8.68 23.35
CA LEU A 132 19.07 9.93 23.36
C LEU A 132 20.54 9.67 23.59
N ASN A 133 21.38 10.29 22.75
CA ASN A 133 22.83 10.23 22.84
C ASN A 133 23.34 11.53 23.46
N VAL A 134 23.52 11.49 24.78
CA VAL A 134 23.98 12.62 25.57
C VAL A 134 25.42 12.36 26.00
N GLU A 135 26.36 13.16 25.51
CA GLU A 135 27.80 12.97 25.68
C GLU A 135 28.26 13.08 27.13
N ASN A 136 27.60 13.95 27.90
CA ASN A 136 27.90 14.13 29.31
C ASN A 136 27.16 13.14 30.24
N LEU A 137 26.61 12.05 29.68
CA LEU A 137 26.06 10.91 30.41
C LEU A 137 26.84 9.62 30.13
N GLN A 138 26.88 8.73 31.13
CA GLN A 138 27.62 7.46 31.03
C GLN A 138 26.94 6.40 30.15
N ALA A 139 25.64 6.54 29.89
CA ALA A 139 24.86 5.61 29.08
C ALA A 139 23.74 6.35 28.34
N PRO A 140 23.32 5.86 27.16
CA PRO A 140 22.15 6.39 26.45
C PRO A 140 20.88 6.25 27.29
N ILE A 141 19.93 7.17 27.10
CA ILE A 141 18.61 7.12 27.74
C ILE A 141 17.61 6.63 26.71
N THR A 142 16.86 5.58 27.03
CA THR A 142 15.86 5.00 26.13
C THR A 142 14.45 5.12 26.70
N SER A 143 13.48 5.41 25.85
CA SER A 143 12.07 5.55 26.23
C SER A 143 11.36 4.20 26.31
N THR A 144 10.19 4.20 26.94
CA THR A 144 9.18 3.18 26.64
C THR A 144 8.68 3.36 25.20
N MET A 145 8.06 2.32 24.65
CA MET A 145 7.41 2.41 23.35
C MET A 145 6.20 3.34 23.41
N LEU A 146 6.04 4.18 22.40
CA LEU A 146 4.91 5.09 22.22
C LEU A 146 4.14 4.65 20.99
N ALA A 147 2.87 4.29 21.16
CA ALA A 147 2.01 3.92 20.05
C ALA A 147 1.75 5.14 19.14
N VAL A 148 1.73 4.91 17.83
CA VAL A 148 1.39 5.88 16.80
C VAL A 148 0.67 5.18 15.66
N THR A 149 -0.43 5.78 15.20
CA THR A 149 -1.23 5.25 14.09
C THR A 149 -1.15 6.22 12.93
N TYR A 150 -0.83 5.71 11.74
CA TYR A 150 -0.91 6.44 10.49
C TYR A 150 -2.19 6.08 9.76
N ASP A 151 -3.03 7.07 9.50
CA ASP A 151 -4.28 6.91 8.76
C ASP A 151 -4.44 8.05 7.75
N SER A 152 -3.61 8.04 6.71
CA SER A 152 -3.76 8.96 5.59
C SER A 152 -5.06 8.67 4.84
N ALA A 153 -5.93 9.66 4.74
CA ALA A 153 -7.13 9.57 3.92
C ALA A 153 -6.80 9.33 2.43
N PHE A 154 -7.59 8.48 1.79
CA PHE A 154 -7.51 8.21 0.37
C PHE A 154 -8.90 8.05 -0.24
N THR A 155 -8.98 8.18 -1.56
CA THR A 155 -10.20 7.83 -2.30
C THR A 155 -9.99 6.53 -3.07
N TYR A 156 -10.97 5.64 -3.03
CA TYR A 156 -10.98 4.44 -3.87
C TYR A 156 -12.28 4.40 -4.67
N VAL A 157 -12.14 4.13 -5.97
CA VAL A 157 -13.29 3.98 -6.87
C VAL A 157 -13.41 2.51 -7.21
N LYS A 158 -14.48 1.89 -6.71
CA LYS A 158 -14.80 0.49 -7.00
C LYS A 158 -14.96 0.27 -8.50
N ALA A 159 -14.44 -0.85 -9.00
CA ALA A 159 -14.65 -1.24 -10.38
C ALA A 159 -16.16 -1.46 -10.65
N PRO A 160 -16.75 -0.83 -11.69
CA PRO A 160 -18.13 -1.11 -12.06
C PRO A 160 -18.24 -2.57 -12.50
N SER A 161 -19.44 -3.16 -12.41
CA SER A 161 -19.70 -4.50 -12.94
C SER A 161 -20.22 -4.49 -14.38
N VAL A 162 -20.75 -3.35 -14.83
CA VAL A 162 -21.37 -3.16 -16.15
C VAL A 162 -21.06 -1.75 -16.65
N ILE A 163 -20.88 -1.61 -17.95
CA ILE A 163 -20.73 -0.31 -18.65
C ILE A 163 -21.87 -0.15 -19.68
N ASP A 164 -22.07 1.07 -20.19
CA ASP A 164 -23.03 1.33 -21.26
C ASP A 164 -22.63 0.58 -22.55
N GLY A 165 -23.60 -0.08 -23.20
CA GLY A 165 -23.38 -0.84 -24.44
C GLY A 165 -22.95 0.00 -25.64
N ASN A 166 -23.04 1.33 -25.57
CA ASN A 166 -22.53 2.25 -26.59
C ASN A 166 -21.04 2.60 -26.43
N GLN A 167 -20.34 1.95 -25.50
CA GLN A 167 -18.93 2.19 -25.21
C GLN A 167 -18.08 0.94 -25.47
N THR A 168 -16.78 1.14 -25.65
CA THR A 168 -15.76 0.10 -25.60
C THR A 168 -14.85 0.39 -24.42
N SER A 169 -14.63 -0.60 -23.55
CA SER A 169 -13.61 -0.53 -22.50
C SER A 169 -12.27 -0.98 -23.04
N LEU A 170 -11.22 -0.22 -22.71
CA LEU A 170 -9.84 -0.57 -22.97
C LEU A 170 -9.11 -0.65 -21.63
N THR A 171 -8.37 -1.73 -21.41
CA THR A 171 -7.44 -1.84 -20.28
C THR A 171 -6.07 -1.37 -20.75
N LEU A 172 -5.67 -0.19 -20.28
CA LEU A 172 -4.43 0.49 -20.66
C LEU A 172 -3.47 0.44 -19.47
N TYR A 173 -2.25 -0.04 -19.69
CA TYR A 173 -1.23 -0.11 -18.64
C TYR A 173 -0.34 1.12 -18.71
N PHE A 174 -0.33 1.89 -17.63
CA PHE A 174 0.50 3.09 -17.48
C PHE A 174 1.51 2.92 -16.35
N PRO A 175 2.71 3.51 -16.42
CA PRO A 175 3.66 3.47 -15.33
C PRO A 175 3.15 4.21 -14.11
N ASP A 176 3.59 3.77 -12.94
CA ASP A 176 3.50 4.56 -11.72
C ASP A 176 4.48 5.76 -11.74
N ASN A 177 4.41 6.63 -10.73
CA ASN A 177 5.26 7.82 -10.68
C ASN A 177 6.76 7.52 -10.47
N ASN A 178 7.11 6.31 -10.03
CA ASN A 178 8.49 5.89 -9.82
C ASN A 178 9.05 5.09 -11.01
N MET A 179 8.21 4.76 -12.00
CA MET A 179 8.51 3.87 -13.13
C MET A 179 8.82 2.42 -12.71
N ASP A 180 8.33 2.00 -11.54
CA ASP A 180 8.59 0.68 -10.96
C ASP A 180 7.51 -0.34 -11.38
N ASN A 181 6.24 0.10 -11.42
CA ASN A 181 5.09 -0.76 -11.69
C ASN A 181 4.25 -0.25 -12.86
N LEU A 182 3.51 -1.15 -13.50
CA LEU A 182 2.46 -0.81 -14.45
C LEU A 182 1.08 -1.01 -13.84
N ILE A 183 0.28 0.04 -13.90
CA ILE A 183 -1.05 0.09 -13.32
C ILE A 183 -2.07 -0.08 -14.46
N PRO A 184 -2.93 -1.11 -14.43
CA PRO A 184 -4.01 -1.28 -15.39
C PRO A 184 -5.08 -0.22 -15.14
N ILE A 185 -5.48 0.51 -16.18
CA ILE A 185 -6.51 1.54 -16.14
C ILE A 185 -7.59 1.21 -17.15
N THR A 186 -8.85 1.23 -16.72
CA THR A 186 -9.98 1.05 -17.62
C THR A 186 -10.43 2.39 -18.18
N ARG A 187 -10.15 2.62 -19.47
CA ARG A 187 -10.66 3.77 -20.21
C ARG A 187 -11.90 3.38 -21.01
N LEU A 188 -12.97 4.15 -20.87
CA LEU A 188 -14.18 4.00 -21.69
C LEU A 188 -14.12 4.96 -22.87
N ILE A 189 -14.22 4.42 -24.08
CA ILE A 189 -14.27 5.19 -25.32
C ILE A 189 -15.59 4.96 -26.05
N PRO A 190 -15.98 5.83 -27.01
CA PRO A 190 -17.08 5.51 -27.92
C PRO A 190 -16.85 4.16 -28.60
N TYR A 191 -17.92 3.39 -28.80
CA TYR A 191 -17.85 2.06 -29.40
C TYR A 191 -16.98 2.03 -30.66
N THR A 192 -16.08 1.05 -30.73
CA THR A 192 -15.21 0.84 -31.88
C THR A 192 -15.15 -0.62 -32.31
N ARG A 193 -14.99 -0.84 -33.62
CA ARG A 193 -14.73 -2.18 -34.21
C ARG A 193 -13.25 -2.48 -34.36
N THR A 194 -12.37 -1.55 -33.97
CA THR A 194 -10.91 -1.68 -34.08
C THR A 194 -10.24 -1.48 -32.72
N PRO A 195 -10.52 -2.33 -31.72
CA PRO A 195 -10.00 -2.17 -30.36
C PRO A 195 -8.47 -2.16 -30.32
N LEU A 196 -7.79 -2.98 -31.15
CA LEU A 196 -6.32 -2.96 -31.29
C LEU A 196 -5.75 -1.58 -31.61
N ARG A 197 -6.34 -0.88 -32.59
CA ARG A 197 -5.87 0.46 -32.97
C ARG A 197 -6.24 1.48 -31.89
N ALA A 198 -7.44 1.38 -31.32
CA ALA A 198 -7.89 2.26 -30.27
C ALA A 198 -7.01 2.16 -29.01
N THR A 199 -6.64 0.96 -28.56
CA THR A 199 -5.70 0.76 -27.44
C THR A 199 -4.39 1.52 -27.64
N ILE A 200 -3.80 1.42 -28.83
CA ILE A 200 -2.55 2.13 -29.14
C ILE A 200 -2.76 3.64 -29.18
N ASP A 201 -3.82 4.10 -29.85
CA ASP A 201 -4.10 5.53 -29.95
C ASP A 201 -4.40 6.15 -28.57
N GLU A 202 -5.02 5.40 -27.67
CA GLU A 202 -5.30 5.84 -26.30
C GLU A 202 -4.06 5.76 -25.38
N LEU A 203 -3.19 4.76 -25.53
CA LEU A 203 -1.90 4.75 -24.84
C LEU A 203 -1.05 5.97 -25.23
N ILE A 204 -1.00 6.32 -26.51
CA ILE A 204 -0.26 7.50 -27.01
C ILE A 204 -0.74 8.80 -26.35
N LYS A 205 -2.00 8.89 -25.95
CA LYS A 205 -2.54 10.07 -25.25
C LYS A 205 -2.07 10.21 -23.81
N GLY A 206 -1.52 9.14 -23.21
CA GLY A 206 -1.21 9.10 -21.78
C GLY A 206 -2.46 8.87 -20.91
N PRO A 207 -2.29 8.74 -19.58
CA PRO A 207 -3.38 8.60 -18.62
C PRO A 207 -4.13 9.92 -18.42
N ASN A 208 -5.36 9.87 -17.90
CA ASN A 208 -6.05 11.07 -17.44
C ASN A 208 -5.28 11.71 -16.27
N PRO A 209 -4.90 13.00 -16.33
CA PRO A 209 -4.14 13.67 -15.27
C PRO A 209 -4.80 13.62 -13.88
N ALA A 210 -6.14 13.50 -13.80
CA ALA A 210 -6.86 13.36 -12.54
C ALA A 210 -6.51 12.06 -11.78
N LEU A 211 -5.96 11.06 -12.46
CA LEU A 211 -5.45 9.84 -11.83
C LEU A 211 -4.15 10.09 -11.05
N GLY A 212 -3.46 11.21 -11.25
CA GLY A 212 -2.20 11.48 -10.55
C GLY A 212 -1.04 10.53 -10.93
N LEU A 213 -1.08 9.98 -12.14
CA LEU A 213 -0.03 9.20 -12.80
C LEU A 213 0.82 10.10 -13.73
N PRO A 214 1.98 9.65 -14.22
CA PRO A 214 2.79 10.40 -15.19
C PRO A 214 2.00 10.76 -16.46
N ASP A 215 1.83 12.06 -16.70
CA ASP A 215 1.08 12.61 -17.85
C ASP A 215 1.92 12.59 -19.15
N VAL A 216 2.35 11.39 -19.54
CA VAL A 216 3.15 11.15 -20.76
C VAL A 216 2.73 9.84 -21.42
N SER A 217 2.96 9.73 -22.73
CA SER A 217 2.81 8.45 -23.44
C SER A 217 3.82 7.44 -22.90
N PRO A 218 3.40 6.22 -22.52
CA PRO A 218 4.32 5.17 -22.16
C PRO A 218 4.95 4.49 -23.39
N ILE A 219 4.48 4.79 -24.62
CA ILE A 219 4.88 4.09 -25.83
C ILE A 219 5.29 5.04 -26.99
N PRO A 220 6.17 4.59 -27.92
CA PRO A 220 6.46 5.31 -29.15
C PRO A 220 5.26 5.33 -30.12
N PRO A 221 5.27 6.25 -31.12
CA PRO A 221 4.31 6.24 -32.22
C PRO A 221 4.32 4.93 -33.02
N VAL A 222 3.12 4.45 -33.37
CA VAL A 222 2.93 3.19 -34.11
C VAL A 222 2.43 3.45 -35.54
N GLN A 223 3.21 3.06 -36.53
CA GLN A 223 2.89 3.28 -37.95
C GLN A 223 1.75 2.36 -38.41
N ARG A 224 1.82 1.08 -38.05
CA ARG A 224 0.86 0.06 -38.49
C ARG A 224 0.65 -1.01 -37.44
N LEU A 225 -0.54 -1.62 -37.47
CA LEU A 225 -0.95 -2.72 -36.60
C LEU A 225 -1.64 -3.81 -37.43
N SER A 226 -1.45 -5.07 -37.06
CA SER A 226 -2.25 -6.18 -37.59
C SER A 226 -2.29 -7.37 -36.63
N LEU A 227 -3.42 -8.06 -36.53
CA LEU A 227 -3.55 -9.29 -35.74
C LEU A 227 -3.43 -10.52 -36.66
N ASN A 228 -2.54 -11.45 -36.34
CA ASN A 228 -2.40 -12.71 -37.07
C ASN A 228 -2.16 -13.86 -36.07
N ARG A 229 -2.97 -14.92 -36.15
CA ARG A 229 -2.88 -16.09 -35.23
C ARG A 229 -2.76 -15.67 -33.76
N LYS A 230 -3.61 -14.72 -33.34
CA LYS A 230 -3.64 -14.12 -32.00
C LYS A 230 -2.40 -13.33 -31.59
N ILE A 231 -1.45 -13.07 -32.50
CA ILE A 231 -0.29 -12.20 -32.25
C ILE A 231 -0.54 -10.81 -32.85
N ALA A 232 -0.50 -9.78 -32.01
CA ALA A 232 -0.56 -8.39 -32.44
C ALA A 232 0.81 -7.96 -33.00
N ASN A 233 0.86 -7.62 -34.28
CA ASN A 233 2.06 -7.17 -34.96
C ASN A 233 2.12 -5.65 -34.95
N VAL A 234 3.09 -5.09 -34.23
CA VAL A 234 3.27 -3.65 -34.01
C VAL A 234 4.42 -3.16 -34.88
N TYR A 235 4.13 -2.26 -35.82
CA TYR A 235 5.12 -1.71 -36.74
C TYR A 235 5.52 -0.31 -36.30
N LEU A 236 6.77 -0.20 -35.88
CA LEU A 236 7.42 1.00 -35.35
C LEU A 236 8.35 1.63 -36.41
N PRO A 237 8.58 2.95 -36.32
CA PRO A 237 9.70 3.58 -37.01
C PRO A 237 11.04 2.95 -36.58
N LYS A 238 12.09 3.22 -37.37
CA LYS A 238 13.46 2.82 -36.98
C LYS A 238 13.92 3.57 -35.73
N ASP A 239 13.58 4.85 -35.65
CA ASP A 239 13.91 5.73 -34.54
C ASP A 239 12.67 5.86 -33.64
N ILE A 240 12.80 5.37 -32.41
CA ILE A 240 11.79 5.46 -31.36
C ILE A 240 12.28 6.35 -30.19
N GLY A 241 13.34 7.15 -30.38
CA GLY A 241 13.84 8.12 -29.41
C GLY A 241 14.16 7.52 -28.04
N VAL A 242 13.62 8.12 -26.98
CA VAL A 242 13.88 7.75 -25.57
C VAL A 242 13.63 6.27 -25.26
N TYR A 243 12.72 5.63 -26.00
CA TYR A 243 12.38 4.21 -25.83
C TYR A 243 13.45 3.24 -26.35
N ASP A 244 14.47 3.73 -27.07
CA ASP A 244 15.69 2.97 -27.41
C ASP A 244 16.93 3.50 -26.67
N GLU A 245 16.93 4.78 -26.30
CA GLU A 245 18.05 5.42 -25.61
C GLU A 245 18.19 4.97 -24.15
N TYR A 246 17.06 4.80 -23.44
CA TYR A 246 17.06 4.53 -22.00
C TYR A 246 16.37 3.19 -21.65
N ALA A 247 17.07 2.36 -20.87
CA ALA A 247 16.57 1.06 -20.41
C ALA A 247 15.21 1.14 -19.72
N SER A 248 15.01 2.09 -18.80
CA SER A 248 13.75 2.23 -18.07
C SER A 248 12.59 2.58 -19.01
N SER A 249 12.80 3.49 -19.96
CA SER A 249 11.78 3.86 -20.95
C SER A 249 11.46 2.70 -21.91
N ALA A 250 12.49 1.94 -22.31
CA ALA A 250 12.33 0.74 -23.11
C ALA A 250 11.45 -0.32 -22.42
N ILE A 251 11.76 -0.66 -21.16
CA ILE A 251 11.03 -1.66 -20.39
C ILE A 251 9.58 -1.23 -20.17
N ILE A 252 9.33 0.03 -19.80
CA ILE A 252 7.99 0.57 -19.63
C ILE A 252 7.22 0.49 -20.96
N ALA A 253 7.82 0.87 -22.09
CA ALA A 253 7.14 0.82 -23.38
C ALA A 253 6.76 -0.61 -23.80
N VAL A 254 7.71 -1.54 -23.73
CA VAL A 254 7.46 -2.95 -24.08
C VAL A 254 6.37 -3.53 -23.20
N ASN A 255 6.45 -3.34 -21.89
CA ASN A 255 5.47 -3.89 -20.97
C ASN A 255 4.10 -3.20 -21.11
N SER A 256 4.04 -1.89 -21.39
CA SER A 256 2.78 -1.17 -21.63
C SER A 256 2.10 -1.64 -22.91
N PHE A 257 2.87 -1.86 -23.98
CA PHE A 257 2.37 -2.47 -25.21
C PHE A 257 1.83 -3.87 -24.96
N VAL A 258 2.66 -4.74 -24.37
CA VAL A 258 2.35 -6.16 -24.18
C VAL A 258 1.11 -6.30 -23.32
N ASN A 259 1.10 -5.76 -22.09
CA ASN A 259 -0.02 -5.93 -21.17
C ASN A 259 -1.33 -5.32 -21.71
N SER A 260 -1.29 -4.13 -22.32
CA SER A 260 -2.51 -3.50 -22.84
C SER A 260 -3.07 -4.21 -24.07
N LEU A 261 -2.22 -4.72 -24.96
CA LEU A 261 -2.67 -5.44 -26.15
C LEU A 261 -3.14 -6.85 -25.82
N THR A 262 -2.50 -7.55 -24.88
CA THR A 262 -2.93 -8.88 -24.45
C THR A 262 -4.14 -8.86 -23.50
N ALA A 263 -4.52 -7.69 -22.99
CA ALA A 263 -5.80 -7.51 -22.31
C ALA A 263 -7.00 -7.54 -23.27
N ILE A 264 -6.77 -7.53 -24.59
CA ILE A 264 -7.82 -7.68 -25.59
C ILE A 264 -8.08 -9.18 -25.82
N ASP A 265 -9.34 -9.60 -25.68
CA ASP A 265 -9.76 -10.96 -25.97
C ASP A 265 -9.29 -11.43 -27.36
N GLY A 266 -8.57 -12.57 -27.38
CA GLY A 266 -8.03 -13.17 -28.59
C GLY A 266 -6.66 -12.65 -29.02
N VAL A 267 -5.98 -11.85 -28.19
CA VAL A 267 -4.58 -11.46 -28.37
C VAL A 267 -3.72 -12.15 -27.32
N ASP A 268 -2.90 -13.11 -27.75
CA ASP A 268 -2.05 -13.92 -26.86
C ASP A 268 -0.65 -13.32 -26.68
N GLY A 269 -0.21 -12.43 -27.59
CA GLY A 269 1.12 -11.80 -27.51
C GLY A 269 1.33 -10.71 -28.56
N VAL A 270 2.50 -10.08 -28.51
CA VAL A 270 2.89 -8.93 -29.34
C VAL A 270 4.23 -9.18 -30.04
N GLN A 271 4.27 -8.98 -31.35
CA GLN A 271 5.51 -9.00 -32.14
C GLN A 271 5.83 -7.60 -32.63
N PHE A 272 7.05 -7.14 -32.36
CA PHE A 272 7.53 -5.83 -32.79
C PHE A 272 8.27 -5.91 -34.13
N TYR A 273 8.06 -4.91 -34.97
CA TYR A 273 8.75 -4.69 -36.24
C TYR A 273 9.32 -3.28 -36.28
N PHE A 274 10.61 -3.15 -36.59
CA PHE A 274 11.29 -1.87 -36.76
C PHE A 274 11.54 -1.66 -38.25
N ASN A 275 10.93 -0.62 -38.83
CA ASN A 275 10.99 -0.37 -40.28
C ASN A 275 10.63 -1.62 -41.11
N ASN A 276 9.51 -2.27 -40.75
CA ASN A 276 8.98 -3.50 -41.37
C ASN A 276 9.88 -4.75 -41.27
N ARG A 277 10.86 -4.77 -40.36
CA ARG A 277 11.70 -5.95 -40.10
C ARG A 277 11.65 -6.34 -38.63
N ILE A 278 11.70 -7.63 -38.36
CA ILE A 278 11.99 -8.15 -37.02
C ILE A 278 13.49 -8.00 -36.82
N LEU A 279 13.89 -7.45 -35.67
CA LEU A 279 15.29 -7.35 -35.25
C LEU A 279 15.57 -8.40 -34.17
N ALA A 280 16.84 -8.78 -34.01
CA ALA A 280 17.26 -9.60 -32.88
C ALA A 280 17.04 -8.84 -31.57
N ASP A 281 17.50 -7.59 -31.55
CA ASP A 281 17.43 -6.70 -30.41
C ASP A 281 16.77 -5.36 -30.81
N GLY A 282 16.02 -4.76 -29.89
CA GLY A 282 15.39 -3.44 -30.01
C GLY A 282 14.89 -2.99 -28.64
N PHE A 283 14.42 -1.73 -28.52
CA PHE A 283 14.08 -1.15 -27.21
C PHE A 283 15.26 -1.27 -26.23
N HIS A 284 16.35 -0.57 -26.50
CA HIS A 284 17.53 -0.59 -25.62
C HIS A 284 18.13 -2.00 -25.44
N GLY A 285 18.22 -2.77 -26.54
CA GLY A 285 18.88 -4.08 -26.56
C GLY A 285 18.07 -5.24 -25.98
N MET A 286 16.76 -5.07 -25.75
CA MET A 286 15.88 -6.17 -25.38
C MET A 286 15.68 -7.12 -26.57
N VAL A 287 15.49 -8.41 -26.29
CA VAL A 287 15.27 -9.45 -27.32
C VAL A 287 13.90 -9.27 -27.98
N MET A 288 13.87 -9.15 -29.31
CA MET A 288 12.66 -8.81 -30.10
C MET A 288 12.39 -9.78 -31.26
N ASN A 289 13.17 -10.86 -31.38
CA ASN A 289 13.06 -11.81 -32.49
C ASN A 289 11.87 -12.79 -32.38
N GLU A 290 11.19 -12.82 -31.24
CA GLU A 290 10.01 -13.64 -30.99
C GLU A 290 8.87 -12.81 -30.37
N PRO A 291 7.60 -13.26 -30.50
CA PRO A 291 6.48 -12.59 -29.86
C PRO A 291 6.59 -12.62 -28.34
N ILE A 292 6.34 -11.48 -27.70
CA ILE A 292 6.36 -11.30 -26.26
C ILE A 292 4.93 -11.41 -25.72
N SER A 293 4.72 -12.20 -24.68
CA SER A 293 3.43 -12.37 -24.01
C SER A 293 3.47 -11.73 -22.62
N ALA A 294 2.33 -11.30 -22.10
CA ALA A 294 2.25 -10.84 -20.71
C ALA A 294 2.62 -11.98 -19.75
N PRO A 295 3.26 -11.65 -18.60
CA PRO A 295 3.59 -12.65 -17.59
C PRO A 295 2.31 -13.36 -17.12
N LYS A 296 2.41 -14.68 -16.98
CA LYS A 296 1.35 -15.54 -16.45
C LYS A 296 1.74 -16.00 -15.05
N GLY A 297 0.76 -16.17 -14.17
CA GLY A 297 0.94 -16.69 -12.83
C GLY A 297 0.33 -15.78 -11.77
N LEU A 298 0.64 -16.09 -10.51
CA LEU A 298 0.18 -15.34 -9.36
C LEU A 298 0.60 -13.86 -9.45
N GLN A 299 -0.39 -12.98 -9.29
CA GLN A 299 -0.19 -11.55 -9.13
C GLN A 299 -0.81 -11.11 -7.81
N LEU A 300 -0.02 -10.48 -6.94
CA LEU A 300 -0.56 -9.83 -5.75
C LEU A 300 -1.08 -8.45 -6.15
N TYR A 301 -2.31 -8.12 -5.80
CA TYR A 301 -2.86 -6.79 -6.07
C TYR A 301 -2.78 -5.93 -4.82
N ALA A 302 -2.01 -4.84 -4.90
CA ALA A 302 -1.86 -3.86 -3.82
C ALA A 302 -2.48 -2.51 -4.17
N GLY A 303 -2.65 -1.65 -3.17
CA GLY A 303 -3.13 -0.28 -3.38
C GLY A 303 -2.00 0.68 -3.70
N TYR A 304 -1.90 1.17 -4.93
CA TYR A 304 -1.00 2.25 -5.30
C TYR A 304 -1.63 3.61 -5.03
N ARG A 305 -1.05 4.40 -4.11
CA ARG A 305 -1.43 5.77 -3.80
C ARG A 305 -0.83 6.74 -4.80
N THR A 306 -1.70 7.41 -5.56
CA THR A 306 -1.31 8.41 -6.55
C THR A 306 -1.08 9.79 -5.93
N THR A 307 -0.57 10.74 -6.71
CA THR A 307 -0.38 12.13 -6.28
C THR A 307 -1.68 12.87 -5.94
N THR A 308 -2.84 12.36 -6.39
CA THR A 308 -4.17 12.91 -6.05
C THR A 308 -4.79 12.23 -4.82
N ASN A 309 -4.04 11.37 -4.12
CA ASN A 309 -4.51 10.50 -3.02
C ASN A 309 -5.59 9.50 -3.43
N ARG A 310 -5.77 9.27 -4.74
CA ARG A 310 -6.55 8.14 -5.22
C ARG A 310 -5.72 6.87 -5.13
N ILE A 311 -6.30 5.81 -4.59
CA ILE A 311 -5.72 4.48 -4.67
C ILE A 311 -6.17 3.78 -5.96
N LEU A 312 -5.22 3.18 -6.65
CA LEU A 312 -5.41 2.33 -7.82
C LEU A 312 -4.86 0.94 -7.50
N LEU A 313 -5.56 -0.13 -7.89
CA LEU A 313 -5.06 -1.48 -7.72
C LEU A 313 -3.94 -1.77 -8.73
N THR A 314 -2.79 -2.21 -8.24
CA THR A 314 -1.64 -2.54 -9.08
C THR A 314 -1.25 -4.01 -8.91
N PRO A 315 -1.09 -4.77 -10.00
CA PRO A 315 -0.53 -6.11 -9.93
C PRO A 315 0.97 -6.03 -9.62
N LEU A 316 1.42 -6.87 -8.71
CA LEU A 316 2.80 -7.02 -8.30
C LEU A 316 3.26 -8.42 -8.65
N ASN A 317 4.43 -8.51 -9.28
CA ASN A 317 5.09 -9.79 -9.47
C ASN A 317 5.61 -10.26 -8.12
N SER A 318 5.05 -11.35 -7.62
CA SER A 318 5.44 -11.92 -6.35
C SER A 318 6.45 -13.05 -6.56
N SER A 319 7.55 -13.02 -5.81
CA SER A 319 8.52 -14.11 -5.73
C SER A 319 8.16 -15.13 -4.64
N ILE A 320 6.89 -15.18 -4.22
CA ILE A 320 6.42 -16.16 -3.23
C ILE A 320 6.59 -17.56 -3.81
N GLU A 321 7.36 -18.40 -3.12
CA GLU A 321 7.57 -19.79 -3.53
C GLU A 321 6.41 -20.71 -3.11
N ASP A 322 5.78 -20.41 -1.97
CA ASP A 322 4.64 -21.16 -1.44
C ASP A 322 3.30 -20.51 -1.84
N HIS A 323 2.63 -21.11 -2.81
CA HIS A 323 1.33 -20.64 -3.30
C HIS A 323 0.13 -21.16 -2.48
N SER A 324 0.32 -21.48 -1.20
CA SER A 324 -0.81 -21.79 -0.31
C SER A 324 -1.72 -20.57 -0.14
N ILE A 325 -3.01 -20.80 0.09
CA ILE A 325 -4.01 -19.72 0.23
C ILE A 325 -3.67 -18.81 1.42
N GLU A 326 -3.19 -19.39 2.52
CA GLU A 326 -2.79 -18.66 3.72
C GLU A 326 -1.56 -17.78 3.45
N THR A 327 -0.51 -18.33 2.82
CA THR A 327 0.70 -17.56 2.47
C THR A 327 0.37 -16.41 1.52
N ILE A 328 -0.44 -16.64 0.49
CA ILE A 328 -0.86 -15.58 -0.43
C ILE A 328 -1.68 -14.50 0.27
N PHE A 329 -2.62 -14.91 1.16
CA PHE A 329 -3.43 -13.96 1.92
C PHE A 329 -2.56 -13.10 2.85
N ASN A 330 -1.63 -13.71 3.59
CA ASN A 330 -0.77 -12.99 4.52
C ASN A 330 0.19 -12.04 3.80
N ALA A 331 0.64 -12.37 2.58
CA ALA A 331 1.44 -11.46 1.77
C ALA A 331 0.72 -10.16 1.37
N LEU A 332 -0.62 -10.10 1.48
CA LEU A 332 -1.40 -8.88 1.30
C LEU A 332 -1.39 -7.96 2.53
N LYS A 333 -0.73 -8.36 3.61
CA LYS A 333 -0.54 -7.60 4.85
C LYS A 333 0.87 -7.03 4.95
N TYR A 334 1.03 -5.99 5.76
CA TYR A 334 2.33 -5.35 5.96
C TYR A 334 3.30 -6.23 6.75
N SER A 335 2.80 -6.88 7.81
CA SER A 335 3.58 -7.70 8.74
C SER A 335 4.39 -8.81 8.05
N ASP A 336 3.80 -9.45 7.03
CA ASP A 336 4.41 -10.53 6.27
C ASP A 336 5.43 -10.04 5.23
N ASN A 337 5.16 -8.87 4.62
CA ASN A 337 6.02 -8.32 3.57
C ASN A 337 6.34 -6.82 3.72
N PRO A 338 7.08 -6.44 4.78
CA PRO A 338 7.34 -5.03 5.10
C PRO A 338 8.29 -4.33 4.12
N LEU A 339 8.97 -5.09 3.24
CA LEU A 339 9.83 -4.55 2.20
C LEU A 339 9.07 -4.24 0.91
N LEU A 340 7.89 -4.84 0.72
CA LEU A 340 7.04 -4.60 -0.44
C LEU A 340 6.31 -3.28 -0.33
N TYR A 341 5.72 -3.02 0.85
CA TYR A 341 4.85 -1.87 1.08
C TYR A 341 5.59 -0.69 1.66
N ASN A 342 5.12 0.50 1.33
CA ASN A 342 5.72 1.78 1.71
C ASN A 342 4.65 2.89 1.69
N TYR A 343 5.05 4.17 1.71
CA TYR A 343 4.09 5.27 1.69
C TYR A 343 3.21 5.31 0.43
N THR A 344 3.73 4.85 -0.70
CA THR A 344 3.03 4.86 -1.97
C THR A 344 2.30 3.54 -2.21
N LEU A 345 2.93 2.41 -1.90
CA LEU A 345 2.35 1.08 -2.07
C LEU A 345 1.75 0.58 -0.75
N GLN A 346 0.43 0.64 -0.65
CA GLN A 346 -0.35 0.31 0.54
C GLN A 346 -0.75 -1.17 0.56
N PRO A 347 -0.65 -1.84 1.73
CA PRO A 347 -1.21 -3.18 1.91
C PRO A 347 -2.74 -3.08 1.83
N PRO A 348 -3.40 -3.93 1.02
CA PRO A 348 -4.86 -3.88 0.89
C PRO A 348 -5.59 -4.56 2.05
N VAL A 349 -4.91 -5.41 2.83
CA VAL A 349 -5.51 -6.16 3.95
C VAL A 349 -4.96 -5.61 5.27
N PRO A 350 -5.83 -5.09 6.15
CA PRO A 350 -5.45 -4.68 7.50
C PRO A 350 -4.98 -5.86 8.37
N GLU A 351 -4.13 -5.58 9.36
CA GLU A 351 -3.50 -6.62 10.19
C GLU A 351 -4.51 -7.43 11.01
N ASP A 352 -5.57 -6.78 11.49
CA ASP A 352 -6.64 -7.36 12.31
C ASP A 352 -7.59 -8.28 11.54
N VAL A 353 -7.58 -8.26 10.20
CA VAL A 353 -8.38 -9.16 9.36
C VAL A 353 -7.70 -10.52 9.28
N MET A 354 -8.34 -11.56 9.83
CA MET A 354 -7.77 -12.91 9.88
C MET A 354 -8.53 -13.87 8.98
N LEU A 355 -7.80 -14.61 8.14
CA LEU A 355 -8.34 -15.79 7.45
C LEU A 355 -8.45 -16.93 8.46
N LEU A 356 -9.68 -17.38 8.73
CA LEU A 356 -9.99 -18.43 9.70
C LEU A 356 -10.04 -19.82 9.07
N ASP A 357 -10.55 -19.91 7.84
CA ASP A 357 -10.68 -21.17 7.10
C ASP A 357 -10.85 -20.88 5.60
N TYR A 358 -10.61 -21.88 4.76
CA TYR A 358 -10.90 -21.81 3.33
C TYR A 358 -11.31 -23.16 2.75
N SER A 359 -12.08 -23.12 1.66
CA SER A 359 -12.43 -24.31 0.88
C SER A 359 -12.53 -23.98 -0.60
N ILE A 360 -12.34 -24.98 -1.45
CA ILE A 360 -12.46 -24.83 -2.90
C ILE A 360 -13.59 -25.76 -3.37
N ASP A 361 -14.55 -25.19 -4.10
CA ASP A 361 -15.67 -25.91 -4.70
C ASP A 361 -15.74 -25.57 -6.20
N GLY A 362 -15.36 -26.52 -7.05
CA GLY A 362 -15.10 -26.25 -8.47
C GLY A 362 -13.98 -25.21 -8.63
N ASN A 363 -14.28 -24.11 -9.33
CA ASN A 363 -13.36 -22.99 -9.53
C ASN A 363 -13.67 -21.80 -8.60
N THR A 364 -14.44 -22.02 -7.52
CA THR A 364 -14.76 -20.96 -6.53
C THR A 364 -14.01 -21.21 -5.23
N LEU A 365 -13.19 -20.23 -4.82
CA LEU A 365 -12.50 -20.22 -3.52
C LEU A 365 -13.38 -19.53 -2.48
N ARG A 366 -13.78 -20.27 -1.44
CA ARG A 366 -14.51 -19.73 -0.30
C ARG A 366 -13.51 -19.38 0.80
N LEU A 367 -13.53 -18.13 1.25
CA LEU A 367 -12.66 -17.60 2.31
C LEU A 367 -13.51 -17.19 3.50
N LYS A 368 -13.19 -17.71 4.69
CA LYS A 368 -13.86 -17.36 5.94
C LYS A 368 -12.97 -16.45 6.78
N PHE A 369 -13.48 -15.29 7.14
CA PHE A 369 -12.76 -14.27 7.92
C PHE A 369 -13.36 -14.05 9.31
N ASN A 370 -12.60 -13.40 10.20
CA ASN A 370 -13.10 -12.86 11.46
C ASN A 370 -13.93 -11.57 11.28
N ASP A 371 -14.54 -11.08 12.36
CA ASP A 371 -15.45 -9.93 12.37
C ASP A 371 -14.80 -8.63 11.84
N ALA A 372 -13.47 -8.49 11.91
CA ALA A 372 -12.74 -7.32 11.40
C ALA A 372 -12.93 -7.10 9.89
N PHE A 373 -13.21 -8.16 9.12
CA PHE A 373 -13.50 -8.04 7.69
C PHE A 373 -14.77 -7.22 7.37
N ALA A 374 -15.67 -7.05 8.35
CA ALA A 374 -16.93 -6.34 8.18
C ALA A 374 -16.82 -4.81 8.28
N MET A 375 -15.62 -4.23 8.30
CA MET A 375 -15.41 -2.77 8.30
C MET A 375 -16.16 -2.05 7.16
N GLU A 376 -16.76 -0.90 7.41
CA GLU A 376 -17.48 -0.14 6.37
C GLU A 376 -16.49 0.69 5.49
N ASP A 377 -16.99 1.30 4.40
CA ASP A 377 -16.29 2.30 3.56
C ASP A 377 -15.31 1.83 2.45
N ALA A 378 -14.57 2.81 1.90
CA ALA A 378 -13.62 2.67 0.80
C ALA A 378 -12.50 1.64 1.05
N PRO A 379 -11.90 1.52 2.27
CA PRO A 379 -10.90 0.50 2.56
C PRO A 379 -11.41 -0.92 2.33
N ARG A 380 -12.67 -1.21 2.67
CA ARG A 380 -13.26 -2.53 2.44
C ARG A 380 -13.39 -2.86 0.95
N ASN A 381 -13.82 -1.91 0.12
CA ASN A 381 -13.93 -2.17 -1.32
C ASN A 381 -12.56 -2.40 -1.95
N LEU A 382 -11.53 -1.66 -1.53
CA LEU A 382 -10.16 -1.90 -1.94
C LEU A 382 -9.70 -3.30 -1.55
N MET A 383 -9.92 -3.70 -0.29
CA MET A 383 -9.56 -5.02 0.23
C MET A 383 -10.26 -6.14 -0.55
N ILE A 384 -11.57 -6.03 -0.77
CA ILE A 384 -12.35 -7.03 -1.51
C ILE A 384 -11.81 -7.17 -2.93
N ASP A 385 -11.69 -6.06 -3.66
CA ASP A 385 -11.25 -6.11 -5.05
C ASP A 385 -9.80 -6.64 -5.14
N ALA A 386 -8.90 -6.23 -4.23
CA ALA A 386 -7.54 -6.76 -4.14
C ALA A 386 -7.50 -8.29 -3.92
N ILE A 387 -8.29 -8.80 -2.97
CA ILE A 387 -8.40 -10.24 -2.71
C ILE A 387 -8.95 -10.97 -3.93
N VAL A 388 -10.00 -10.43 -4.57
CA VAL A 388 -10.60 -11.02 -5.77
C VAL A 388 -9.59 -11.10 -6.90
N TYR A 389 -8.93 -10.01 -7.28
CA TYR A 389 -7.94 -10.02 -8.35
C TYR A 389 -6.72 -10.89 -8.02
N THR A 390 -6.28 -10.89 -6.76
CA THR A 390 -5.13 -11.71 -6.34
C THR A 390 -5.42 -13.20 -6.51
N PHE A 391 -6.50 -13.70 -5.91
CA PHE A 391 -6.80 -15.13 -5.96
C PHE A 391 -7.32 -15.60 -7.31
N THR A 392 -7.98 -14.75 -8.09
CA THR A 392 -8.41 -15.10 -9.47
C THR A 392 -7.28 -15.03 -10.50
N SER A 393 -6.08 -14.58 -10.11
CA SER A 393 -4.86 -14.76 -10.91
C SER A 393 -4.30 -16.19 -10.83
N LEU A 394 -4.75 -16.99 -9.84
CA LEU A 394 -4.35 -18.40 -9.71
C LEU A 394 -5.05 -19.26 -10.76
N GLU A 395 -4.30 -20.18 -11.36
CA GLU A 395 -4.86 -21.16 -12.27
C GLU A 395 -5.93 -22.02 -11.55
N GLY A 396 -7.12 -22.09 -12.13
CA GLY A 396 -8.24 -22.88 -11.60
C GLY A 396 -9.17 -22.15 -10.63
N ILE A 397 -8.96 -20.86 -10.35
CA ILE A 397 -9.84 -20.05 -9.51
C ILE A 397 -10.46 -18.92 -10.34
N ASP A 398 -11.78 -18.99 -10.55
CA ASP A 398 -12.53 -18.02 -11.35
C ASP A 398 -13.30 -17.02 -10.48
N ALA A 399 -13.59 -17.38 -9.22
CA ALA A 399 -14.40 -16.56 -8.32
C ALA A 399 -14.05 -16.76 -6.84
N ILE A 400 -14.33 -15.74 -6.03
CA ILE A 400 -14.14 -15.73 -4.58
C ILE A 400 -15.49 -15.60 -3.86
N GLU A 401 -15.73 -16.41 -2.85
CA GLU A 401 -16.89 -16.27 -1.96
C GLU A 401 -16.42 -15.90 -0.56
N PHE A 402 -16.98 -14.81 -0.01
CA PHE A 402 -16.63 -14.30 1.31
C PHE A 402 -17.62 -14.79 2.37
N GLN A 403 -17.07 -15.28 3.49
CA GLN A 403 -17.80 -15.61 4.71
C GLN A 403 -17.17 -14.87 5.89
N VAL A 404 -17.99 -14.45 6.86
CA VAL A 404 -17.51 -13.77 8.08
C VAL A 404 -18.05 -14.54 9.28
N GLU A 405 -17.20 -14.77 10.28
CA GLU A 405 -17.60 -15.36 11.54
C GLU A 405 -18.75 -14.55 12.19
N ASN A 406 -19.62 -15.22 12.95
CA ASN A 406 -20.73 -14.61 13.70
C ASN A 406 -21.78 -13.79 12.91
N LEU A 407 -21.64 -13.59 11.59
CA LEU A 407 -22.51 -12.72 10.78
C LEU A 407 -23.78 -13.42 10.24
N SER A 408 -24.07 -14.63 10.67
CA SER A 408 -25.02 -15.53 10.00
C SER A 408 -26.52 -15.38 10.35
N SER A 409 -27.01 -14.30 10.98
CA SER A 409 -28.49 -14.25 11.22
C SER A 409 -29.21 -12.91 11.43
N THR A 410 -28.58 -11.74 11.53
CA THR A 410 -29.30 -10.50 11.91
C THR A 410 -29.31 -9.38 10.87
N LEU A 411 -28.55 -9.47 9.78
CA LEU A 411 -28.43 -8.42 8.78
C LEU A 411 -29.17 -8.76 7.47
N SER A 412 -30.42 -9.21 7.53
CA SER A 412 -31.17 -9.56 6.31
C SER A 412 -31.46 -8.38 5.36
N ASN A 413 -31.14 -7.14 5.74
CA ASN A 413 -31.48 -5.93 4.97
C ASN A 413 -30.34 -4.89 4.84
N SER A 414 -29.08 -5.18 5.20
CA SER A 414 -27.96 -4.27 4.95
C SER A 414 -27.26 -4.60 3.63
N SER A 415 -26.64 -3.60 3.00
CA SER A 415 -25.74 -3.77 1.84
C SER A 415 -24.58 -4.73 2.09
N GLU A 416 -24.27 -5.03 3.35
CA GLU A 416 -23.19 -5.91 3.76
C GLU A 416 -23.56 -7.40 3.60
N ALA A 417 -24.79 -7.78 3.93
CA ALA A 417 -25.27 -9.16 3.72
C ALA A 417 -25.44 -9.52 2.25
N LEU A 418 -25.58 -8.51 1.38
CA LEU A 418 -25.64 -8.70 -0.08
C LEU A 418 -24.29 -9.16 -0.68
N ILE A 419 -23.18 -8.96 0.04
CA ILE A 419 -21.81 -9.27 -0.40
C ILE A 419 -21.32 -10.63 0.11
N LEU A 420 -22.00 -11.24 1.08
CA LEU A 420 -21.54 -12.51 1.65
C LEU A 420 -22.23 -13.70 1.01
N ASN A 421 -21.54 -14.84 1.00
CA ASN A 421 -22.06 -16.13 0.51
C ASN A 421 -22.53 -16.09 -0.97
N LYS A 422 -21.90 -15.24 -1.79
CA LYS A 422 -22.07 -15.20 -3.24
C LYS A 422 -20.69 -15.16 -3.91
N PRO A 423 -20.54 -15.78 -5.09
CA PRO A 423 -19.29 -15.71 -5.83
C PRO A 423 -19.07 -14.32 -6.42
N PHE A 424 -17.86 -13.79 -6.24
CA PHE A 424 -17.33 -12.57 -6.82
C PHE A 424 -16.37 -12.91 -7.93
N PHE A 425 -16.65 -12.39 -9.12
CA PHE A 425 -15.75 -12.47 -10.27
C PHE A 425 -14.93 -11.18 -10.34
N PRO A 426 -13.67 -11.25 -10.81
CA PRO A 426 -12.88 -10.05 -11.05
C PRO A 426 -13.59 -9.20 -12.11
N SER A 427 -13.74 -7.90 -11.84
CA SER A 427 -14.30 -7.00 -12.85
C SER A 427 -13.31 -6.86 -14.01
N SER A 428 -13.81 -6.80 -15.25
CA SER A 428 -12.98 -6.44 -16.40
C SER A 428 -12.66 -4.93 -16.44
N TYR A 429 -13.17 -4.15 -15.48
CA TYR A 429 -13.12 -2.69 -15.48
C TYR A 429 -12.28 -2.14 -14.30
N ILE A 430 -11.15 -2.77 -14.01
CA ILE A 430 -10.22 -2.38 -12.94
C ILE A 430 -9.79 -0.91 -13.10
N ASN A 431 -9.69 -0.18 -11.98
CA ASN A 431 -9.27 1.22 -11.94
C ASN A 431 -9.93 2.09 -13.03
N PRO A 432 -11.26 2.29 -12.96
CA PRO A 432 -11.99 3.04 -13.98
C PRO A 432 -11.48 4.47 -14.07
N GLU A 433 -11.18 4.95 -15.27
CA GLU A 433 -10.69 6.31 -15.51
C GLU A 433 -11.82 7.33 -15.45
N ILE A 434 -12.28 7.62 -14.24
CA ILE A 434 -13.34 8.58 -13.92
C ILE A 434 -12.86 9.69 -12.99
#